data_AF-B0CS30-F1
#
_entry.id   AF-B0CS30-F1
#
_cell.length_a   1.000
_cell.length_b   1.000
_cell.length_c   1.000
_cell.angle_alpha   90.00
_cell.angle_beta   90.00
_cell.angle_gamma   90.00
#
_symmetry.space_group_name_H-M   'P 1'
#
loop_
_entity.id
_entity.type
_entity.pdbx_description
1 polymer ?
#
loop_
_entity_poly.entity_id
_entity_poly.type
_entity_poly.pdbx_seq_one_letter_code
_entity_poly.pdbx_strand_id
1 'polypeptide(L)'
;MFVPFISEPSPKRSSLFRRKGGGGGGKGGGSSGGAKGGSGKGSSSSGSSSSSKGTGKSSSISSGGSSKSATSYGSGGGKVATIPAGQPFAGRVSGGGTRNQVYGSSIYGSGYPGIAGRGVAGRGFPFLFWPLAWGGIAGAGAGSYLHTSEYGSPSNTSRPGGVMMTAAFQSKSQNTTFRVVADNTTVVSLISSIAANCSSNLGNTTAITPTTYNDSSTGPPQPEQAIQYYRASSVALTLDDYNNTGALGPDGTPNTPLPSNIDTNFLNCLNDTIGAAVPLVDGAMGLVADAPSNVGIVALVWIVWFATGFFY
;
A
#
# COMPACT_ATOMS: atom_id res chain seq x y z
N MET A 1 -22.49 44.14 4.45
CA MET A 1 -23.63 43.64 3.66
C MET A 1 -23.39 44.00 2.21
N PHE A 2 -23.46 43.01 1.33
CA PHE A 2 -23.29 43.15 -0.13
C PHE A 2 -24.70 43.15 -0.74
N VAL A 3 -25.01 44.15 -1.56
CA VAL A 3 -26.31 44.28 -2.25
C VAL A 3 -26.05 44.06 -3.73
N PRO A 4 -26.54 42.97 -4.34
CA PRO A 4 -26.32 42.71 -5.76
C PRO A 4 -27.12 43.69 -6.63
N PHE A 5 -26.57 44.06 -7.80
CA PHE A 5 -27.15 44.88 -8.90
C PHE A 5 -26.89 46.40 -8.95
N ILE A 6 -26.09 47.01 -8.06
CA ILE A 6 -25.71 48.45 -8.17
C ILE A 6 -24.18 48.68 -8.07
N SER A 7 -23.35 47.63 -8.09
CA SER A 7 -21.89 47.77 -7.90
C SER A 7 -21.10 47.10 -9.03
N GLU A 8 -20.43 47.90 -9.85
CA GLU A 8 -19.48 47.42 -10.86
C GLU A 8 -18.14 47.01 -10.20
N PRO A 9 -17.55 45.85 -10.55
CA PRO A 9 -16.23 45.47 -10.06
C PRO A 9 -15.12 46.26 -10.78
N SER A 10 -14.40 47.11 -10.04
CA SER A 10 -13.20 47.82 -10.54
C SER A 10 -12.01 46.86 -10.70
N PRO A 11 -11.41 46.69 -11.90
CA PRO A 11 -10.25 45.84 -12.10
C PRO A 11 -8.97 46.68 -11.98
N LYS A 12 -8.47 46.89 -10.75
CA LYS A 12 -7.14 47.48 -10.54
C LYS A 12 -6.30 46.69 -9.54
N ARG A 13 -5.39 45.92 -10.12
CA ARG A 13 -3.98 45.69 -9.73
C ARG A 13 -3.68 45.45 -8.24
N SER A 14 -3.28 44.21 -7.93
CA SER A 14 -2.16 43.96 -7.01
C SER A 14 -1.34 42.75 -7.47
N SER A 15 -0.40 43.02 -8.37
CA SER A 15 0.71 42.12 -8.67
C SER A 15 1.62 42.03 -7.43
N LEU A 16 1.59 40.92 -6.72
CA LEU A 16 2.53 40.63 -5.64
C LEU A 16 3.87 40.17 -6.24
N PHE A 17 4.87 41.05 -6.17
CA PHE A 17 6.25 40.75 -6.56
C PHE A 17 6.97 39.87 -5.52
N ARG A 18 7.85 38.99 -6.01
CA ARG A 18 8.82 38.21 -5.21
C ARG A 18 9.83 39.13 -4.54
N ARG A 19 10.05 38.96 -3.23
CA ARG A 19 11.19 39.57 -2.53
C ARG A 19 12.46 38.73 -2.71
N LYS A 20 13.52 39.42 -3.16
CA LYS A 20 14.92 39.01 -3.23
C LYS A 20 15.68 39.73 -2.10
N GLY A 21 16.46 38.98 -1.33
CA GLY A 21 17.44 39.43 -0.32
C GLY A 21 18.06 38.16 0.27
N GLY A 22 19.35 37.87 0.16
CA GLY A 22 20.52 38.62 0.69
C GLY A 22 20.79 38.07 2.10
N GLY A 23 21.97 37.62 2.54
CA GLY A 23 23.36 37.60 2.06
C GLY A 23 24.24 37.34 3.30
N GLY A 24 25.44 36.76 3.13
CA GLY A 24 26.51 36.68 4.14
C GLY A 24 26.29 35.61 5.24
N GLY A 25 27.27 34.82 5.69
CA GLY A 25 28.72 34.97 5.70
C GLY A 25 29.20 34.83 7.16
N GLY A 26 29.98 33.80 7.49
CA GLY A 26 30.52 33.61 8.84
C GLY A 26 31.39 32.36 9.00
N LYS A 27 32.70 32.57 8.91
CA LYS A 27 33.78 31.60 9.23
C LYS A 27 34.02 31.51 10.74
N GLY A 28 34.55 30.37 11.18
CA GLY A 28 35.24 30.13 12.46
C GLY A 28 34.88 28.73 12.96
N GLY A 29 35.77 27.74 13.13
CA GLY A 29 37.20 27.75 13.44
C GLY A 29 37.38 27.30 14.89
N GLY A 30 37.94 26.10 15.14
CA GLY A 30 38.32 25.67 16.49
C GLY A 30 38.39 24.16 16.72
N SER A 31 39.60 23.65 16.88
CA SER A 31 40.03 22.24 16.98
C SER A 31 39.80 21.57 18.34
N SER A 32 39.99 20.24 18.31
CA SER A 32 40.72 19.38 19.27
C SER A 32 39.89 18.41 20.13
N GLY A 33 40.38 17.18 20.20
CA GLY A 33 39.87 16.12 21.08
C GLY A 33 40.00 14.73 20.45
N GLY A 34 41.24 14.23 20.31
CA GLY A 34 41.48 12.86 19.88
C GLY A 34 41.20 11.83 20.98
N ALA A 35 40.76 10.63 20.59
CA ALA A 35 40.97 9.42 21.36
C ALA A 35 40.93 8.19 20.45
N LYS A 36 41.76 7.22 20.84
CA LYS A 36 42.20 6.02 20.14
C LYS A 36 41.15 4.89 20.17
N GLY A 37 41.31 3.95 19.25
CA GLY A 37 40.71 2.61 19.28
C GLY A 37 40.06 2.31 17.93
N GLY A 38 40.30 1.20 17.25
CA GLY A 38 41.01 -0.03 17.53
C GLY A 38 40.75 -0.91 16.31
N SER A 39 41.80 -1.56 15.83
CA SER A 39 41.79 -2.44 14.66
C SER A 39 40.77 -3.57 14.79
N GLY A 40 39.81 -3.64 13.86
CA GLY A 40 38.92 -4.77 13.64
C GLY A 40 38.83 -5.09 12.15
N LYS A 41 39.73 -5.94 11.66
CA LYS A 41 39.64 -6.56 10.34
C LYS A 41 38.45 -7.54 10.35
N GLY A 42 37.34 -7.15 9.73
CA GLY A 42 36.19 -8.00 9.46
C GLY A 42 36.00 -8.17 7.96
N SER A 43 36.56 -9.23 7.41
CA SER A 43 36.31 -9.73 6.06
C SER A 43 34.82 -10.01 5.86
N SER A 44 34.13 -9.20 5.06
CA SER A 44 32.82 -9.58 4.52
C SER A 44 33.02 -10.27 3.18
N SER A 45 33.12 -11.59 3.28
CA SER A 45 32.99 -12.49 2.15
C SER A 45 31.61 -12.33 1.50
N SER A 46 31.65 -12.28 0.17
CA SER A 46 30.57 -12.56 -0.75
C SER A 46 29.68 -13.72 -0.28
N GLY A 47 28.41 -13.41 -0.05
CA GLY A 47 27.34 -14.39 0.15
C GLY A 47 26.12 -13.93 -0.63
N SER A 48 26.21 -13.99 -1.96
CA SER A 48 25.08 -13.86 -2.87
C SER A 48 24.12 -15.03 -2.66
N SER A 49 23.18 -14.90 -1.72
CA SER A 49 22.01 -15.77 -1.66
C SER A 49 21.00 -15.26 -2.68
N SER A 50 21.06 -15.84 -3.87
CA SER A 50 20.03 -15.77 -4.90
C SER A 50 18.74 -16.41 -4.39
N SER A 51 17.99 -15.65 -3.58
CA SER A 51 16.56 -15.86 -3.42
C SER A 51 15.90 -15.07 -4.54
N SER A 52 15.22 -15.78 -5.43
CA SER A 52 14.42 -15.24 -6.52
C SER A 52 13.27 -14.40 -5.97
N LYS A 53 13.56 -13.17 -5.54
CA LYS A 53 12.57 -12.15 -5.22
C LYS A 53 11.94 -11.71 -6.54
N GLY A 54 10.63 -11.94 -6.67
CA GLY A 54 9.85 -11.47 -7.80
C GLY A 54 10.14 -9.98 -8.05
N THR A 55 10.53 -9.66 -9.28
CA THR A 55 10.75 -8.28 -9.72
C THR A 55 9.44 -7.51 -9.50
N GLY A 56 9.48 -6.42 -8.73
CA GLY A 56 8.28 -5.66 -8.36
C GLY A 56 7.52 -5.22 -9.60
N LYS A 57 6.30 -5.73 -9.80
CA LYS A 57 5.43 -5.32 -10.89
C LYS A 57 4.65 -4.08 -10.46
N SER A 58 4.72 -3.05 -11.29
CA SER A 58 4.00 -1.79 -11.09
C SER A 58 2.73 -1.74 -11.92
N SER A 59 1.65 -1.26 -11.33
CA SER A 59 0.37 -1.00 -12.00
C SER A 59 -0.04 0.45 -11.81
N SER A 60 -0.65 1.05 -12.82
CA SER A 60 -1.19 2.40 -12.73
C SER A 60 -2.54 2.40 -12.00
N ILE A 61 -2.69 3.26 -10.99
CA ILE A 61 -3.95 3.52 -10.30
C ILE A 61 -4.33 4.99 -10.42
N SER A 62 -5.63 5.29 -10.44
CA SER A 62 -6.12 6.67 -10.36
C SER A 62 -6.39 7.03 -8.90
N SER A 63 -5.81 8.12 -8.42
CA SER A 63 -6.07 8.65 -7.08
C SER A 63 -5.91 10.18 -7.07
N GLY A 64 -6.94 10.87 -6.57
CA GLY A 64 -6.96 12.34 -6.47
C GLY A 64 -6.84 13.05 -7.82
N GLY A 65 -7.45 12.50 -8.87
CA GLY A 65 -7.38 13.04 -10.24
C GLY A 65 -6.03 12.84 -10.95
N SER A 66 -5.11 12.07 -10.38
CA SER A 66 -3.79 11.79 -10.96
C SER A 66 -3.52 10.28 -11.06
N SER A 67 -2.74 9.88 -12.06
CA SER A 67 -2.24 8.50 -12.16
C SER A 67 -1.03 8.32 -11.23
N LYS A 68 -1.00 7.22 -10.48
CA LYS A 68 0.10 6.84 -9.58
C LYS A 68 0.52 5.41 -9.86
N SER A 69 1.80 5.11 -9.65
CA SER A 69 2.33 3.74 -9.74
C SER A 69 2.17 3.04 -8.40
N ALA A 70 1.50 1.89 -8.40
CA ALA A 70 1.44 0.98 -7.27
C ALA A 70 2.33 -0.25 -7.55
N THR A 71 3.36 -0.44 -6.73
CA THR A 71 4.40 -1.44 -6.93
C THR A 71 4.22 -2.62 -5.98
N SER A 72 4.20 -3.82 -6.53
CA SER A 72 4.20 -5.06 -5.75
C SER A 72 5.56 -5.24 -5.08
N TYR A 73 5.59 -5.64 -3.81
CA TYR A 73 6.80 -5.63 -2.97
C TYR A 73 7.44 -4.25 -2.75
N GLY A 74 6.76 -3.16 -3.15
CA GLY A 74 7.19 -1.79 -2.86
C GLY A 74 7.21 -1.50 -1.36
N SER A 75 8.02 -0.54 -0.93
CA SER A 75 8.12 -0.13 0.48
C SER A 75 6.93 0.74 0.92
N GLY A 76 6.22 1.35 -0.05
CA GLY A 76 5.17 2.32 0.23
C GLY A 76 5.75 3.67 0.67
N GLY A 77 5.09 4.36 1.59
CA GLY A 77 5.54 5.65 2.09
C GLY A 77 5.27 6.82 1.14
N GLY A 78 4.24 6.69 0.27
CA GLY A 78 3.74 7.77 -0.57
C GLY A 78 3.57 9.09 0.19
N LYS A 79 3.80 10.24 -0.46
CA LYS A 79 3.61 11.56 0.17
C LYS A 79 2.20 11.67 0.77
N VAL A 80 2.13 12.06 2.04
CA VAL A 80 0.87 12.40 2.71
C VAL A 80 0.30 13.68 2.10
N ALA A 81 -0.95 13.62 1.66
CA ALA A 81 -1.65 14.75 1.08
C ALA A 81 -3.14 14.74 1.46
N THR A 82 -3.69 15.95 1.65
CA THR A 82 -5.14 16.15 1.78
C THR A 82 -5.79 16.03 0.41
N ILE A 83 -6.89 15.28 0.33
CA ILE A 83 -7.67 15.12 -0.89
C ILE A 83 -8.30 16.48 -1.25
N PRO A 84 -8.07 17.01 -2.47
CA PRO A 84 -8.55 18.32 -2.86
C PRO A 84 -10.08 18.34 -3.00
N ALA A 85 -10.65 19.55 -2.94
CA ALA A 85 -12.07 19.76 -3.21
C ALA A 85 -12.45 19.27 -4.63
N GLY A 86 -13.67 18.73 -4.77
CA GLY A 86 -14.17 18.17 -6.03
C GLY A 86 -13.73 16.72 -6.30
N GLN A 87 -12.98 16.09 -5.41
CA GLN A 87 -12.68 14.66 -5.45
C GLN A 87 -13.50 13.91 -4.39
N PRO A 88 -13.78 12.60 -4.57
CA PRO A 88 -14.35 11.76 -3.52
C PRO A 88 -13.53 11.86 -2.24
N PHE A 89 -14.19 12.02 -1.09
CA PHE A 89 -13.56 12.16 0.23
C PHE A 89 -12.68 13.41 0.41
N ALA A 90 -13.00 14.50 -0.30
CA ALA A 90 -12.38 15.81 -0.12
C ALA A 90 -12.21 16.18 1.36
N GLY A 91 -11.03 16.71 1.71
CA GLY A 91 -10.66 17.07 3.07
C GLY A 91 -10.02 15.95 3.90
N ARG A 92 -10.07 14.69 3.45
CA ARG A 92 -9.39 13.59 4.14
C ARG A 92 -7.93 13.46 3.75
N VAL A 93 -7.15 12.81 4.61
CA VAL A 93 -5.72 12.54 4.38
C VAL A 93 -5.55 11.23 3.60
N SER A 94 -4.64 11.24 2.63
CA SER A 94 -4.24 10.06 1.84
C SER A 94 -2.71 9.96 1.75
N GLY A 95 -2.16 8.75 1.72
CA GLY A 95 -0.70 8.49 1.70
C GLY A 95 -0.07 8.30 3.08
N GLY A 96 1.25 8.05 3.07
CA GLY A 96 2.08 7.84 4.26
C GLY A 96 2.19 6.39 4.75
N GLY A 97 1.29 5.51 4.34
CA GLY A 97 1.30 4.10 4.72
C GLY A 97 2.51 3.36 4.15
N THR A 98 3.21 2.63 4.99
CA THR A 98 4.41 1.83 4.64
C THR A 98 4.11 0.33 4.68
N ARG A 99 4.98 -0.47 4.07
CA ARG A 99 4.90 -1.94 4.08
C ARG A 99 4.73 -2.53 5.49
N ASN A 100 5.39 -1.94 6.49
CA ASN A 100 5.33 -2.39 7.88
C ASN A 100 3.94 -2.19 8.53
N GLN A 101 3.06 -1.42 7.91
CA GLN A 101 1.72 -1.10 8.39
C GLN A 101 0.63 -1.83 7.57
N VAL A 102 1.03 -2.72 6.65
CA VAL A 102 0.08 -3.42 5.78
C VAL A 102 -0.80 -4.39 6.55
N TYR A 103 -0.26 -5.09 7.55
CA TYR A 103 -1.03 -6.09 8.28
C TYR A 103 -2.08 -5.43 9.19
N GLY A 104 -3.33 -5.85 9.04
CA GLY A 104 -4.41 -5.59 9.98
C GLY A 104 -4.66 -6.78 10.90
N SER A 105 -5.93 -7.04 11.22
CA SER A 105 -6.43 -8.23 11.89
C SER A 105 -7.65 -8.77 11.13
N SER A 106 -8.37 -9.76 11.67
CA SER A 106 -9.69 -10.18 11.17
C SER A 106 -10.82 -9.16 11.38
N ILE A 107 -10.51 -7.98 11.93
CA ILE A 107 -11.49 -6.93 12.17
C ILE A 107 -11.46 -5.91 11.02
N TYR A 108 -12.62 -5.67 10.41
CA TYR A 108 -12.76 -4.60 9.42
C TYR A 108 -12.59 -3.24 10.10
N GLY A 109 -11.74 -2.38 9.53
CA GLY A 109 -11.24 -1.17 10.17
C GLY A 109 -9.83 -1.32 10.77
N SER A 110 -9.23 -2.51 10.73
CA SER A 110 -7.85 -2.72 11.16
C SER A 110 -6.83 -2.33 10.07
N GLY A 111 -5.55 -2.27 10.45
CA GLY A 111 -4.44 -1.91 9.56
C GLY A 111 -4.29 -0.40 9.32
N TYR A 112 -4.95 0.43 10.15
CA TYR A 112 -4.78 1.88 10.16
C TYR A 112 -3.69 2.28 11.15
N PRO A 113 -2.64 3.02 10.73
CA PRO A 113 -1.61 3.49 11.65
C PRO A 113 -2.19 4.38 12.75
N GLY A 114 -2.02 3.98 14.01
CA GLY A 114 -2.43 4.76 15.17
C GLY A 114 -3.94 4.85 15.42
N ILE A 115 -4.77 4.05 14.71
CA ILE A 115 -6.22 4.04 14.89
C ILE A 115 -6.68 2.60 15.19
N ALA A 116 -7.35 2.45 16.34
CA ALA A 116 -8.00 1.21 16.75
C ALA A 116 -9.53 1.30 16.58
N GLY A 117 -10.22 0.19 16.80
CA GLY A 117 -11.68 0.11 16.74
C GLY A 117 -12.21 -0.43 15.40
N ARG A 118 -13.47 -0.89 15.42
CA ARG A 118 -14.13 -1.46 14.24
C ARG A 118 -14.56 -0.34 13.27
N GLY A 119 -14.72 -0.73 12.01
CA GLY A 119 -15.21 0.14 10.95
C GLY A 119 -14.18 1.11 10.40
N VAL A 120 -14.54 1.70 9.27
CA VAL A 120 -13.65 2.59 8.49
C VAL A 120 -14.22 3.99 8.35
N ALA A 121 -15.45 4.23 8.83
CA ALA A 121 -16.16 5.47 8.62
C ALA A 121 -15.34 6.70 9.02
N GLY A 122 -15.28 7.69 8.13
CA GLY A 122 -14.54 8.93 8.36
C GLY A 122 -13.01 8.80 8.31
N ARG A 123 -12.44 7.60 8.14
CA ARG A 123 -10.98 7.42 8.16
C ARG A 123 -10.33 7.89 6.86
N GLY A 124 -9.04 8.20 6.96
CA GLY A 124 -8.19 8.54 5.82
C GLY A 124 -7.82 7.32 4.95
N PHE A 125 -6.90 7.50 4.03
CA PHE A 125 -6.44 6.47 3.09
C PHE A 125 -4.92 6.36 3.14
N PRO A 126 -4.33 5.75 4.18
CA PRO A 126 -2.88 5.70 4.36
C PRO A 126 -2.16 5.10 3.14
N PHE A 127 -2.82 4.20 2.42
CA PHE A 127 -2.29 3.56 1.21
C PHE A 127 -2.94 4.05 -0.09
N LEU A 128 -3.73 5.13 -0.05
CA LEU A 128 -4.52 5.71 -1.15
C LEU A 128 -5.70 4.86 -1.63
N PHE A 129 -5.68 3.54 -1.44
CA PHE A 129 -6.78 2.63 -1.75
C PHE A 129 -7.94 2.79 -0.77
N TRP A 130 -9.17 2.65 -1.28
CA TRP A 130 -10.37 2.74 -0.46
C TRP A 130 -10.66 1.41 0.24
N PRO A 131 -11.24 1.42 1.45
CA PRO A 131 -11.76 0.23 2.09
C PRO A 131 -12.72 -0.57 1.20
N LEU A 132 -12.75 -1.88 1.41
CA LEU A 132 -13.72 -2.76 0.77
C LEU A 132 -15.15 -2.32 1.13
N ALA A 133 -16.06 -2.26 0.16
CA ALA A 133 -17.48 -2.15 0.45
C ALA A 133 -18.09 -3.55 0.41
N TRP A 134 -18.51 -4.06 1.57
CA TRP A 134 -19.13 -5.37 1.68
C TRP A 134 -20.60 -5.40 1.23
N GLY A 135 -21.10 -4.32 0.60
CA GLY A 135 -22.47 -4.21 0.15
C GLY A 135 -23.48 -4.24 1.29
N GLY A 136 -24.75 -4.50 0.98
CA GLY A 136 -25.82 -4.68 1.96
C GLY A 136 -26.54 -3.38 2.38
N ILE A 137 -27.74 -3.55 2.95
CA ILE A 137 -28.48 -2.44 3.56
C ILE A 137 -27.71 -2.05 4.82
N ALA A 138 -27.33 -0.78 4.97
CA ALA A 138 -26.78 -0.23 6.20
C ALA A 138 -27.81 -0.45 7.33
N GLY A 139 -27.74 -1.61 7.97
CA GLY A 139 -28.75 -2.12 8.89
C GLY A 139 -28.42 -1.73 10.32
N ALA A 140 -29.44 -1.32 11.06
CA ALA A 140 -29.35 -1.03 12.48
C ALA A 140 -28.80 -2.24 13.26
N GLY A 141 -27.82 -2.02 14.13
CA GLY A 141 -27.19 -3.06 14.94
C GLY A 141 -25.68 -2.90 15.05
N ALA A 142 -25.06 -3.78 15.83
CA ALA A 142 -23.64 -3.71 16.16
C ALA A 142 -22.70 -4.02 14.97
N GLY A 143 -23.20 -4.64 13.89
CA GLY A 143 -22.45 -4.94 12.65
C GLY A 143 -22.56 -3.89 11.54
N SER A 144 -23.28 -2.78 11.77
CA SER A 144 -23.53 -1.73 10.77
C SER A 144 -22.26 -1.15 10.14
N TYR A 145 -21.15 -1.17 10.87
CA TYR A 145 -19.85 -0.69 10.41
C TYR A 145 -19.25 -1.49 9.24
N LEU A 146 -19.72 -2.73 9.00
CA LEU A 146 -19.30 -3.57 7.87
C LEU A 146 -19.95 -3.14 6.55
N HIS A 147 -21.15 -2.57 6.62
CA HIS A 147 -22.00 -2.26 5.48
C HIS A 147 -22.12 -0.74 5.27
N THR A 148 -21.01 -0.01 5.45
CA THR A 148 -20.99 1.44 5.21
C THR A 148 -21.12 1.74 3.71
N SER A 149 -22.04 2.65 3.35
CA SER A 149 -22.22 3.14 1.98
C SER A 149 -21.20 4.22 1.60
N GLU A 150 -20.37 4.66 2.54
CA GLU A 150 -19.42 5.75 2.39
C GLU A 150 -18.47 5.56 1.21
N TYR A 151 -18.01 4.33 0.96
CA TYR A 151 -17.06 4.02 -0.11
C TYR A 151 -17.72 3.64 -1.44
N GLY A 152 -19.05 3.76 -1.52
CA GLY A 152 -19.85 3.41 -2.68
C GLY A 152 -19.92 1.91 -2.97
N SER A 153 -20.63 1.55 -4.04
CA SER A 153 -20.82 0.16 -4.47
C SER A 153 -19.48 -0.56 -4.77
N PRO A 154 -19.43 -1.90 -4.62
CA PRO A 154 -18.32 -2.72 -5.13
C PRO A 154 -18.00 -2.49 -6.61
N SER A 155 -19.01 -2.15 -7.41
CA SER A 155 -18.90 -1.86 -8.85
C SER A 155 -18.37 -0.46 -9.19
N ASN A 156 -18.03 0.37 -8.19
CA ASN A 156 -17.59 1.74 -8.41
C ASN A 156 -16.20 1.78 -9.09
N THR A 157 -16.17 2.24 -10.34
CA THR A 157 -14.94 2.36 -11.15
C THR A 157 -14.02 3.50 -10.72
N SER A 158 -14.50 4.45 -9.91
CA SER A 158 -13.68 5.55 -9.37
C SER A 158 -12.74 5.10 -8.24
N ARG A 159 -12.89 3.85 -7.77
CA ARG A 159 -11.98 3.25 -6.79
C ARG A 159 -10.56 3.20 -7.34
N PRO A 160 -9.53 3.56 -6.56
CA PRO A 160 -8.15 3.34 -6.94
C PRO A 160 -7.90 1.86 -7.19
N GLY A 161 -7.42 1.53 -8.40
CA GLY A 161 -7.23 0.15 -8.84
C GLY A 161 -8.46 -0.52 -9.46
N GLY A 162 -9.57 0.22 -9.60
CA GLY A 162 -10.80 -0.23 -10.27
C GLY A 162 -11.81 -0.89 -9.33
N VAL A 163 -12.80 -1.53 -9.93
CA VAL A 163 -13.90 -2.22 -9.21
C VAL A 163 -13.38 -3.30 -8.27
N MET A 164 -14.16 -3.65 -7.26
CA MET A 164 -13.85 -4.77 -6.39
C MET A 164 -13.93 -6.10 -7.14
N MET A 165 -12.90 -6.92 -6.96
CA MET A 165 -12.75 -8.25 -7.53
C MET A 165 -12.47 -9.25 -6.42
N THR A 166 -12.75 -10.52 -6.70
CA THR A 166 -12.38 -11.65 -5.86
C THR A 166 -11.74 -12.77 -6.68
N ALA A 167 -10.78 -13.46 -6.09
CA ALA A 167 -10.15 -14.64 -6.67
C ALA A 167 -10.07 -15.76 -5.63
N ALA A 168 -10.42 -16.98 -6.04
CA ALA A 168 -10.41 -18.16 -5.20
C ALA A 168 -9.10 -18.94 -5.37
N PHE A 169 -8.55 -19.38 -4.25
CA PHE A 169 -7.32 -20.13 -4.14
C PHE A 169 -7.61 -21.39 -3.33
N GLN A 170 -7.60 -22.54 -4.01
CA GLN A 170 -7.88 -23.82 -3.39
C GLN A 170 -6.58 -24.47 -2.92
N SER A 171 -6.56 -24.97 -1.68
CA SER A 171 -5.43 -25.76 -1.18
C SER A 171 -5.32 -27.08 -1.95
N LYS A 172 -4.08 -27.57 -2.09
CA LYS A 172 -3.76 -28.90 -2.63
C LYS A 172 -3.96 -29.99 -1.59
N SER A 173 -3.62 -29.71 -0.33
CA SER A 173 -3.53 -30.72 0.73
C SER A 173 -4.86 -30.93 1.45
N GLN A 174 -5.68 -29.88 1.51
CA GLN A 174 -7.00 -29.90 2.09
C GLN A 174 -7.97 -29.23 1.11
N ASN A 175 -9.25 -29.62 1.14
CA ASN A 175 -10.25 -29.02 0.27
C ASN A 175 -10.71 -27.63 0.79
N THR A 176 -9.78 -26.81 1.28
CA THR A 176 -10.06 -25.47 1.79
C THR A 176 -9.85 -24.44 0.70
N THR A 177 -10.84 -23.56 0.54
CA THR A 177 -10.79 -22.46 -0.42
C THR A 177 -10.63 -21.15 0.31
N PHE A 178 -9.54 -20.44 0.02
CA PHE A 178 -9.31 -19.08 0.48
C PHE A 178 -9.64 -18.11 -0.65
N ARG A 179 -10.25 -16.97 -0.35
CA ARG A 179 -10.48 -15.93 -1.37
C ARG A 179 -9.82 -14.63 -0.97
N VAL A 180 -9.19 -13.99 -1.95
CA VAL A 180 -8.72 -12.62 -1.82
C VAL A 180 -9.79 -11.70 -2.39
N VAL A 181 -10.09 -10.61 -1.68
CA VAL A 181 -10.98 -9.53 -2.14
C VAL A 181 -10.23 -8.22 -2.10
N ALA A 182 -10.17 -7.51 -3.22
CA ALA A 182 -9.50 -6.21 -3.35
C ALA A 182 -10.01 -5.48 -4.60
N ASP A 183 -9.41 -4.33 -4.93
CA ASP A 183 -9.55 -3.72 -6.26
C ASP A 183 -8.96 -4.62 -7.37
N ASN A 184 -9.42 -4.43 -8.60
CA ASN A 184 -9.02 -5.24 -9.76
C ASN A 184 -7.49 -5.31 -9.94
N THR A 185 -6.80 -4.17 -9.93
CA THR A 185 -5.33 -4.16 -10.10
C THR A 185 -4.61 -4.95 -9.02
N THR A 186 -5.09 -4.86 -7.77
CA THR A 186 -4.51 -5.57 -6.64
C THR A 186 -4.77 -7.07 -6.73
N VAL A 187 -5.99 -7.51 -7.05
CA VAL A 187 -6.29 -8.94 -7.20
C VAL A 187 -5.46 -9.55 -8.33
N VAL A 188 -5.41 -8.91 -9.50
CA VAL A 188 -4.61 -9.40 -10.65
C VAL A 188 -3.13 -9.53 -10.29
N SER A 189 -2.58 -8.53 -9.59
CA SER A 189 -1.18 -8.60 -9.14
C SER A 189 -0.96 -9.75 -8.16
N LEU A 190 -1.82 -9.86 -7.14
CA LEU A 190 -1.70 -10.87 -6.08
C LEU A 190 -1.87 -12.29 -6.61
N ILE A 191 -2.71 -12.54 -7.62
CA ILE A 191 -2.80 -13.86 -8.28
C ILE A 191 -1.41 -14.29 -8.75
N SER A 192 -0.68 -13.41 -9.44
CA SER A 192 0.65 -13.75 -9.96
C SER A 192 1.67 -13.98 -8.85
N SER A 193 1.64 -13.19 -7.77
CA SER A 193 2.53 -13.36 -6.63
C SER A 193 2.22 -14.63 -5.83
N ILE A 194 0.94 -14.92 -5.58
CA ILE A 194 0.51 -16.13 -4.84
C ILE A 194 0.83 -17.37 -5.66
N ALA A 195 0.53 -17.38 -6.96
CA ALA A 195 0.85 -18.51 -7.82
C ALA A 195 2.37 -18.79 -7.86
N ALA A 196 3.21 -17.76 -7.80
CA ALA A 196 4.67 -17.92 -7.78
C ALA A 196 5.20 -18.43 -6.42
N ASN A 197 4.73 -17.87 -5.30
CA ASN A 197 5.28 -18.16 -3.97
C ASN A 197 4.62 -19.35 -3.26
N CYS A 198 3.34 -19.63 -3.55
CA CYS A 198 2.55 -20.65 -2.87
C CYS A 198 2.22 -21.87 -3.75
N SER A 199 2.91 -22.03 -4.88
CA SER A 199 2.68 -23.11 -5.85
C SER A 199 2.71 -24.53 -5.26
N SER A 200 3.49 -24.76 -4.21
CA SER A 200 3.60 -26.07 -3.55
C SER A 200 2.34 -26.51 -2.80
N ASN A 201 1.57 -25.54 -2.29
CA ASN A 201 0.37 -25.76 -1.48
C ASN A 201 -0.93 -25.44 -2.22
N LEU A 202 -0.81 -24.92 -3.43
CA LEU A 202 -1.93 -24.49 -4.28
C LEU A 202 -2.37 -25.64 -5.19
N GLY A 203 -3.67 -25.97 -5.18
CA GLY A 203 -4.22 -27.11 -5.92
C GLY A 203 -4.13 -26.96 -7.43
N ASN A 204 -4.57 -25.82 -7.97
CA ASN A 204 -4.52 -25.52 -9.40
C ASN A 204 -4.12 -24.05 -9.63
N THR A 205 -2.91 -23.84 -10.12
CA THR A 205 -2.34 -22.52 -10.42
C THR A 205 -2.89 -21.89 -11.71
N THR A 206 -3.42 -22.70 -12.63
CA THR A 206 -3.80 -22.25 -13.99
C THR A 206 -5.27 -21.85 -14.09
N ALA A 207 -6.08 -22.25 -13.11
CA ALA A 207 -7.52 -21.96 -13.06
C ALA A 207 -7.89 -20.69 -12.26
N ILE A 208 -6.91 -19.96 -11.73
CA ILE A 208 -7.18 -18.81 -10.85
C ILE A 208 -7.53 -17.60 -11.72
N THR A 209 -8.82 -17.32 -11.82
CA THR A 209 -9.35 -16.16 -12.55
C THR A 209 -10.00 -15.17 -11.58
N PRO A 210 -9.70 -13.87 -11.70
CA PRO A 210 -10.40 -12.85 -10.93
C PRO A 210 -11.84 -12.71 -11.45
N THR A 211 -12.79 -12.59 -10.53
CA THR A 211 -14.21 -12.38 -10.82
C THR A 211 -14.68 -11.11 -10.14
N THR A 212 -15.65 -10.42 -10.72
CA THR A 212 -16.22 -9.20 -10.13
C THR A 212 -16.92 -9.51 -8.82
N TYR A 213 -16.66 -8.71 -7.79
CA TYR A 213 -17.36 -8.84 -6.52
C TYR A 213 -18.80 -8.34 -6.67
N ASN A 214 -19.76 -9.23 -6.45
CA ASN A 214 -21.20 -8.96 -6.52
C ASN A 214 -21.88 -9.30 -5.18
N ASP A 215 -22.12 -8.27 -4.38
CA ASP A 215 -22.75 -8.34 -3.07
C ASP A 215 -24.19 -8.88 -3.09
N SER A 216 -24.84 -8.89 -4.25
CA SER A 216 -26.21 -9.41 -4.42
C SER A 216 -26.24 -10.92 -4.74
N SER A 217 -25.09 -11.56 -4.89
CA SER A 217 -24.98 -12.99 -5.21
C SER A 217 -24.43 -13.79 -4.02
N THR A 218 -24.76 -15.08 -3.95
CA THR A 218 -24.30 -15.98 -2.88
C THR A 218 -22.88 -16.50 -3.07
N GLY A 219 -22.20 -16.12 -4.16
CA GLY A 219 -20.89 -16.65 -4.54
C GLY A 219 -19.68 -15.91 -3.92
N PRO A 220 -19.67 -14.56 -3.86
CA PRO A 220 -18.59 -13.80 -3.23
C PRO A 220 -18.59 -13.93 -1.72
N PRO A 221 -17.41 -13.79 -1.08
CA PRO A 221 -17.32 -13.93 0.36
C PRO A 221 -17.99 -12.76 1.09
N GLN A 222 -18.53 -13.05 2.27
CA GLN A 222 -19.11 -12.09 3.20
C GLN A 222 -18.06 -11.57 4.20
N PRO A 223 -18.28 -10.39 4.82
CA PRO A 223 -17.32 -9.83 5.79
C PRO A 223 -17.03 -10.74 7.00
N GLU A 224 -17.98 -11.58 7.40
CA GLU A 224 -17.85 -12.58 8.47
C GLU A 224 -16.87 -13.70 8.11
N GLN A 225 -16.61 -13.89 6.82
CA GLN A 225 -15.66 -14.87 6.31
C GLN A 225 -14.23 -14.31 6.28
N ALA A 226 -14.04 -13.03 6.58
CA ALA A 226 -12.73 -12.39 6.59
C ALA A 226 -11.89 -12.85 7.78
N ILE A 227 -10.73 -13.44 7.47
CA ILE A 227 -9.78 -13.94 8.45
C ILE A 227 -8.60 -12.98 8.65
N GLN A 228 -8.34 -12.11 7.67
CA GLN A 228 -7.27 -11.12 7.75
C GLN A 228 -7.53 -9.96 6.79
N TYR A 229 -7.50 -8.74 7.32
CA TYR A 229 -7.47 -7.51 6.51
C TYR A 229 -6.05 -7.01 6.32
N TYR A 230 -5.81 -6.38 5.18
CA TYR A 230 -4.55 -5.75 4.84
C TYR A 230 -4.78 -4.34 4.28
N ARG A 231 -3.72 -3.54 4.32
CA ARG A 231 -3.64 -2.23 3.67
C ARG A 231 -4.84 -1.36 4.09
N ALA A 232 -5.03 -1.21 5.40
CA ALA A 232 -6.15 -0.45 5.98
C ALA A 232 -7.54 -0.91 5.48
N SER A 233 -7.79 -2.22 5.53
CA SER A 233 -9.06 -2.84 5.13
C SER A 233 -9.48 -2.64 3.66
N SER A 234 -8.51 -2.36 2.77
CA SER A 234 -8.72 -2.29 1.31
C SER A 234 -8.41 -3.62 0.60
N VAL A 235 -7.90 -4.61 1.34
CA VAL A 235 -7.69 -5.99 0.90
C VAL A 235 -8.14 -6.90 2.04
N ALA A 236 -8.81 -8.00 1.71
CA ALA A 236 -9.19 -9.03 2.66
C ALA A 236 -8.79 -10.41 2.14
N LEU A 237 -8.29 -11.24 3.05
CA LEU A 237 -8.23 -12.69 2.90
C LEU A 237 -9.43 -13.26 3.66
N THR A 238 -10.18 -14.11 2.97
CA THR A 238 -11.40 -14.75 3.46
C THR A 238 -11.26 -16.27 3.33
N LEU A 239 -12.00 -17.00 4.14
CA LEU A 239 -12.06 -18.45 4.12
C LEU A 239 -13.49 -18.89 3.82
N ASP A 240 -13.68 -19.68 2.78
CA ASP A 240 -14.98 -20.26 2.46
C ASP A 240 -15.46 -21.13 3.64
N ASP A 241 -16.76 -21.15 3.89
CA ASP A 241 -17.43 -21.85 5.01
C ASP A 241 -17.07 -21.39 6.44
N TYR A 242 -16.16 -20.44 6.60
CA TYR A 242 -15.91 -19.81 7.90
C TYR A 242 -16.93 -18.71 8.20
N ASN A 243 -17.48 -18.70 9.42
CA ASN A 243 -18.42 -17.68 9.87
C ASN A 243 -18.00 -17.09 11.22
N ASN A 244 -17.45 -15.87 11.19
CA ASN A 244 -17.11 -15.10 12.37
C ASN A 244 -18.31 -14.30 12.89
N THR A 245 -19.11 -14.92 13.76
CA THR A 245 -20.22 -14.23 14.45
C THR A 245 -19.75 -13.04 15.30
N GLY A 246 -18.51 -13.09 15.79
CA GLY A 246 -17.88 -11.98 16.50
C GLY A 246 -17.66 -10.73 15.65
N ALA A 247 -17.62 -10.85 14.32
CA ALA A 247 -17.57 -9.70 13.42
C ALA A 247 -18.88 -8.89 13.46
N LEU A 248 -20.03 -9.50 13.77
CA LEU A 248 -21.31 -8.78 13.84
C LEU A 248 -21.56 -8.12 15.20
N GLY A 249 -20.70 -8.42 16.19
CA GLY A 249 -20.80 -7.87 17.53
C GLY A 249 -20.17 -6.46 17.67
N PRO A 250 -20.41 -5.80 18.82
CA PRO A 250 -19.79 -4.52 19.13
C PRO A 250 -18.26 -4.64 19.26
N ASP A 251 -17.60 -3.49 19.32
CA ASP A 251 -16.16 -3.40 19.62
C ASP A 251 -15.82 -4.18 20.88
N GLY A 252 -14.74 -4.96 20.82
CA GLY A 252 -14.30 -5.85 21.90
C GLY A 252 -14.90 -7.26 21.85
N THR A 253 -15.88 -7.54 20.99
CA THR A 253 -16.37 -8.92 20.79
C THR A 253 -15.25 -9.79 20.20
N PRO A 254 -14.90 -10.93 20.83
CA PRO A 254 -13.90 -11.86 20.32
C PRO A 254 -14.34 -12.48 18.99
N ASN A 255 -13.39 -12.72 18.09
CA ASN A 255 -13.67 -13.41 16.83
C ASN A 255 -13.83 -14.92 17.06
N THR A 256 -14.68 -15.57 16.27
CA THR A 256 -14.83 -17.03 16.26
C THR A 256 -13.48 -17.66 15.91
N PRO A 257 -12.98 -18.67 16.64
CA PRO A 257 -11.73 -19.35 16.27
C PRO A 257 -11.80 -19.94 14.86
N LEU A 258 -10.66 -19.99 14.17
CA LEU A 258 -10.58 -20.67 12.87
C LEU A 258 -10.83 -22.18 13.05
N PRO A 259 -11.47 -22.84 12.06
CA PRO A 259 -11.64 -24.29 12.09
C PRO A 259 -10.28 -25.00 12.14
N SER A 260 -10.18 -26.13 12.86
CA SER A 260 -8.93 -26.89 12.98
C SER A 260 -8.58 -27.69 11.73
N ASN A 261 -9.55 -27.91 10.84
CA ASN A 261 -9.44 -28.65 9.59
C ASN A 261 -9.09 -27.76 8.38
N ILE A 262 -8.24 -26.75 8.60
CA ILE A 262 -7.75 -25.87 7.53
C ILE A 262 -6.28 -26.08 7.20
N ASP A 263 -5.91 -25.80 5.96
CA ASP A 263 -4.51 -25.83 5.54
C ASP A 263 -3.78 -24.59 6.07
N THR A 264 -3.22 -24.72 7.27
CA THR A 264 -2.48 -23.65 7.94
C THR A 264 -1.18 -23.31 7.22
N ASN A 265 -0.54 -24.26 6.55
CA ASN A 265 0.66 -24.00 5.75
C ASN A 265 0.33 -23.13 4.53
N PHE A 266 -0.78 -23.43 3.87
CA PHE A 266 -1.26 -22.62 2.76
C PHE A 266 -1.73 -21.23 3.23
N LEU A 267 -2.47 -21.16 4.34
CA LEU A 267 -2.87 -19.90 4.96
C LEU A 267 -1.66 -19.01 5.29
N ASN A 268 -0.62 -19.57 5.90
CA ASN A 268 0.60 -18.81 6.22
C ASN A 268 1.28 -18.30 4.94
N CYS A 269 1.40 -19.13 3.91
CA CYS A 269 1.96 -18.70 2.64
C CYS A 269 1.15 -17.56 2.00
N LEU A 270 -0.19 -17.66 2.00
CA LEU A 270 -1.06 -16.60 1.51
C LEU A 270 -0.87 -15.32 2.31
N ASN A 271 -0.88 -15.41 3.65
CA ASN A 271 -0.75 -14.26 4.53
C ASN A 271 0.57 -13.52 4.32
N ASP A 272 1.68 -14.26 4.31
CA ASP A 272 3.02 -13.71 4.11
C ASP A 272 3.16 -13.10 2.71
N THR A 273 2.67 -13.81 1.69
CA THR A 273 2.75 -13.35 0.30
C THR A 273 1.91 -12.10 0.09
N ILE A 274 0.68 -12.03 0.60
CA ILE A 274 -0.18 -10.85 0.47
C ILE A 274 0.45 -9.66 1.18
N GLY A 275 0.91 -9.84 2.43
CA GLY A 275 1.54 -8.76 3.19
C GLY A 275 2.79 -8.21 2.50
N ALA A 276 3.62 -9.10 1.95
CA ALA A 276 4.83 -8.71 1.21
C ALA A 276 4.53 -8.11 -0.16
N ALA A 277 3.58 -8.69 -0.92
CA ALA A 277 3.40 -8.40 -2.34
C ALA A 277 2.31 -7.38 -2.65
N VAL A 278 1.38 -7.07 -1.72
CA VAL A 278 0.26 -6.17 -2.03
C VAL A 278 0.77 -4.85 -2.61
N PRO A 279 0.25 -4.37 -3.75
CA PRO A 279 0.76 -3.16 -4.38
C PRO A 279 0.61 -1.95 -3.48
N LEU A 280 1.72 -1.22 -3.31
CA LEU A 280 1.76 0.04 -2.56
C LEU A 280 2.22 1.16 -3.47
N VAL A 281 1.67 2.35 -3.27
CA VAL A 281 2.20 3.55 -3.91
C VAL A 281 3.43 3.98 -3.13
N ASP A 282 4.58 3.83 -3.77
CA ASP A 282 5.84 4.24 -3.18
C ASP A 282 5.85 5.76 -3.00
N GLY A 283 6.52 6.22 -1.94
CA GLY A 283 7.06 7.57 -1.95
C GLY A 283 7.91 7.72 -3.20
N ALA A 284 8.00 8.93 -3.75
CA ALA A 284 9.24 9.24 -4.44
C ALA A 284 10.31 8.95 -3.39
N MET A 285 10.98 7.79 -3.50
CA MET A 285 12.28 7.61 -2.89
C MET A 285 12.99 8.86 -3.36
N GLY A 286 13.27 9.78 -2.43
CA GLY A 286 14.19 10.86 -2.73
C GLY A 286 15.32 10.15 -3.42
N LEU A 287 15.54 10.51 -4.68
CA LEU A 287 16.64 9.99 -5.49
C LEU A 287 17.76 9.78 -4.51
N VAL A 288 18.19 8.53 -4.33
CA VAL A 288 19.50 8.30 -3.73
C VAL A 288 20.36 9.19 -4.59
N ALA A 289 20.77 10.34 -4.02
CA ALA A 289 21.44 11.38 -4.75
C ALA A 289 22.51 10.67 -5.55
N ASP A 290 22.45 10.80 -6.88
CA ASP A 290 23.36 10.15 -7.81
C ASP A 290 24.69 9.97 -7.11
N ALA A 291 25.03 8.73 -6.76
CA ALA A 291 26.37 8.45 -6.32
C ALA A 291 27.24 9.05 -7.41
N PRO A 292 28.08 10.07 -7.12
CA PRO A 292 28.79 10.78 -8.17
C PRO A 292 29.54 9.71 -8.95
N SER A 293 29.16 9.56 -10.21
CA SER A 293 29.74 8.56 -11.08
C SER A 293 31.24 8.83 -11.10
N ASN A 294 32.04 7.98 -10.45
CA ASN A 294 33.50 8.08 -10.40
C ASN A 294 34.17 7.96 -11.79
N VAL A 295 33.37 7.94 -12.85
CA VAL A 295 33.77 7.96 -14.27
C VAL A 295 34.66 9.17 -14.57
N GLY A 296 34.46 10.32 -13.91
CA GLY A 296 35.34 11.48 -14.03
C GLY A 296 36.75 11.25 -13.47
N ILE A 297 36.88 10.47 -12.40
CA ILE A 297 38.18 10.14 -11.79
C ILE A 297 38.90 9.09 -12.63
N VAL A 298 38.19 8.11 -13.19
CA VAL A 298 38.79 7.11 -14.09
C VAL A 298 39.29 7.77 -15.37
N ALA A 299 38.56 8.73 -15.94
CA ALA A 299 39.00 9.51 -17.10
C ALA A 299 40.23 10.37 -16.79
N LEU A 300 40.30 11.01 -15.61
CA LEU A 300 41.49 11.77 -15.20
C LEU A 300 42.71 10.88 -14.96
N VAL A 301 42.54 9.71 -14.35
CA VAL A 301 43.63 8.74 -14.17
C VAL A 301 44.12 8.23 -15.53
N TRP A 302 43.21 7.98 -16.48
CA TRP A 302 43.58 7.61 -17.85
C TRP A 302 44.34 8.73 -18.57
N ILE A 303 43.87 9.98 -18.49
CA ILE A 303 44.55 11.12 -19.12
C ILE A 303 45.94 11.35 -18.51
N VAL A 304 46.06 11.24 -17.18
CA VAL A 304 47.37 11.36 -16.49
C VAL A 304 48.29 10.21 -16.88
N TRP A 305 47.80 8.98 -16.95
CA TRP A 305 48.60 7.82 -17.39
C TRP A 305 49.12 7.99 -18.82
N PHE A 306 48.27 8.44 -19.75
CA PHE A 306 48.69 8.71 -21.13
C PHE A 306 49.64 9.91 -21.24
N ALA A 307 49.47 10.92 -20.39
CA ALA A 307 50.34 12.09 -20.36
C ALA A 307 51.72 11.79 -19.74
N THR A 308 51.81 10.87 -18.78
CA THR A 308 53.10 10.49 -18.14
C THR A 308 53.81 9.34 -18.85
N GLY A 309 53.11 8.57 -19.71
CA GLY A 309 53.69 7.49 -20.51
C GLY A 309 54.42 7.92 -21.79
N PHE A 310 54.46 9.22 -22.11
CA PHE A 310 55.16 9.74 -23.30
C PHE A 310 56.55 10.32 -23.00
N PHE A 311 57.03 10.22 -21.75
CA PHE A 311 58.39 10.54 -21.36
C PHE A 311 58.96 9.43 -20.47
N TYR A 312 59.20 8.25 -21.05
CA TYR A 312 60.36 7.37 -20.79
C TYR A 312 60.35 6.18 -21.74
#